data_AF-A0A2U3CQT4-F1
#
_entry.id   AF-A0A2U3CQT4-F1
#
_cell.length_a   1.000
_cell.length_b   1.000
_cell.length_c   1.000
_cell.angle_alpha   90.00
_cell.angle_beta   90.00
_cell.angle_gamma   90.00
#
_symmetry.space_group_name_H-M   'P 1'
#
loop_
_entity.id
_entity.type
_entity.pdbx_description
1 polymer ?
#
loop_
_entity_poly.entity_id
_entity_poly.type
_entity_poly.pdbx_seq_one_letter_code
_entity_poly.pdbx_strand_id
1 'polypeptide(L)'
;MEHPLHPASHRPAPYPPSEAFEALRQRVRALLDDKETGRWQLLCAEWLYDVALLTNDFRLWMQRLDRHFDTREGDVFHRRGSSLS
;
A
#
# COMPACT_ATOMS: atom_id res chain seq x y z
N MET A 1 -3.40 20.46 33.09
CA MET A 1 -4.32 19.33 32.86
C MET A 1 -4.00 18.78 31.50
N GLU A 2 -3.45 17.57 31.48
CA GLU A 2 -2.94 16.92 30.27
C GLU A 2 -4.11 16.38 29.46
N HIS A 3 -4.18 16.74 28.18
CA HIS A 3 -5.04 16.05 27.22
C HIS A 3 -4.29 14.79 26.76
N PRO A 4 -4.80 13.57 27.00
CA PRO A 4 -4.25 12.40 26.34
C PRO A 4 -4.65 12.51 24.86
N LEU A 5 -3.68 12.85 24.02
CA LEU A 5 -3.76 12.62 22.58
C LEU A 5 -3.85 11.11 22.39
N HIS A 6 -5.06 10.57 22.35
CA HIS A 6 -5.30 9.22 21.89
C HIS A 6 -4.66 9.13 20.49
N PRO A 7 -3.67 8.25 20.27
CA PRO A 7 -3.28 7.95 18.91
C PRO A 7 -4.52 7.34 18.28
N ALA A 8 -5.14 8.07 17.35
CA ALA A 8 -6.15 7.52 16.47
C ALA A 8 -5.57 6.20 15.97
N SER A 9 -6.19 5.08 16.38
CA SER A 9 -5.81 3.76 15.92
C SER A 9 -6.12 3.75 14.43
N HIS A 10 -5.17 4.25 13.65
CA HIS A 10 -5.22 4.25 12.20
C HIS A 10 -5.10 2.79 11.82
N ARG A 11 -6.23 2.09 11.83
CA ARG A 11 -6.31 0.76 11.28
C ARG A 11 -6.04 0.97 9.79
N PRO A 12 -4.92 0.48 9.24
CA PRO A 12 -4.70 0.59 7.81
C PRO A 12 -5.90 -0.10 7.15
N ALA A 13 -6.49 0.56 6.15
CA ALA A 13 -7.56 -0.03 5.38
C ALA A 13 -7.09 -1.39 4.86
N PRO A 14 -7.95 -2.43 4.88
CA PRO A 14 -7.59 -3.73 4.33
C PRO A 14 -7.07 -3.56 2.92
N TYR A 15 -5.85 -4.04 2.71
CA TYR A 15 -5.13 -3.89 1.47
C TYR A 15 -5.90 -4.59 0.34
N PRO A 16 -6.07 -3.96 -0.84
CA PRO A 16 -6.77 -4.59 -1.95
C PRO A 16 -5.95 -5.80 -2.43
N PRO A 17 -6.51 -7.02 -2.42
CA PRO A 17 -5.75 -8.21 -2.77
C PRO A 17 -5.35 -8.13 -4.24
N SER A 18 -4.05 -8.03 -4.50
CA SER A 18 -3.52 -8.35 -5.82
C SER A 18 -3.27 -9.86 -5.89
N GLU A 19 -3.54 -10.48 -7.03
CA GLU A 19 -3.39 -11.92 -7.23
C GLU A 19 -1.96 -12.39 -6.90
N ALA A 20 -0.95 -11.59 -7.28
CA ALA A 20 0.44 -11.84 -6.95
C ALA A 20 0.73 -11.79 -5.43
N PHE A 21 0.09 -10.85 -4.71
CA PHE A 21 0.25 -10.72 -3.26
C PHE A 21 -0.40 -11.88 -2.51
N GLU A 22 -1.59 -12.31 -2.94
CA GLU A 22 -2.26 -13.49 -2.37
C GLU A 22 -1.47 -14.77 -2.62
N ALA A 23 -0.91 -14.95 -3.83
CA ALA A 23 -0.03 -16.07 -4.12
C ALA A 23 1.21 -16.08 -3.20
N LEU A 24 1.80 -14.91 -2.93
CA LEU A 24 2.94 -14.80 -2.03
C LEU A 24 2.55 -15.09 -0.57
N ARG A 25 1.40 -14.57 -0.12
CA ARG A 25 0.84 -14.82 1.21
C ARG A 25 0.59 -16.31 1.45
N GLN A 26 0.00 -17.00 0.47
CA GLN A 26 -0.23 -18.44 0.53
C GLN A 26 1.09 -19.21 0.56
N ARG A 27 2.10 -18.78 -0.20
CA ARG A 27 3.42 -19.41 -0.21
C ARG A 27 4.14 -19.30 1.14
N VAL A 28 4.10 -18.13 1.77
CA VAL A 28 4.64 -17.95 3.13
C VAL A 28 3.90 -18.83 4.13
N ARG A 29 2.57 -18.90 4.04
CA ARG A 29 1.75 -19.76 4.91
C ARG A 29 2.12 -21.24 4.78
N ALA A 30 2.26 -21.73 3.54
CA ALA A 30 2.66 -23.10 3.28
C ALA A 30 4.06 -23.43 3.84
N LEU A 31 5.00 -22.49 3.75
CA LEU A 31 6.35 -22.63 4.32
C LEU A 31 6.37 -22.57 5.86
N LEU A 32 5.43 -21.88 6.49
CA LEU A 32 5.27 -21.87 7.94
C LEU A 32 4.62 -23.15 8.47
N ASP A 33 3.67 -23.71 7.72
CA ASP A 33 2.96 -24.93 8.09
C ASP A 33 3.82 -26.19 7.84
N ASP A 34 4.82 -26.11 6.95
CA ASP A 34 5.78 -27.17 6.68
C ASP A 34 6.92 -27.20 7.71
N LYS A 35 6.93 -28.26 8.53
CA LYS A 35 7.93 -28.46 9.59
C LYS A 35 9.32 -28.82 9.09
N GLU A 36 9.43 -29.27 7.84
CA GLU A 36 10.71 -29.60 7.19
C GLU A 36 11.33 -28.39 6.46
N THR A 37 10.60 -27.28 6.38
CA THR A 37 11.11 -26.07 5.74
C THR A 37 12.30 -25.50 6.51
N GLY A 38 13.41 -25.31 5.81
CA GLY A 38 14.62 -24.72 6.36
C GLY A 38 14.42 -23.24 6.70
N ARG A 39 15.00 -22.80 7.83
CA ARG A 39 14.96 -21.40 8.30
C ARG A 39 15.32 -20.38 7.23
N TRP A 40 16.23 -20.73 6.32
CA TRP A 40 16.63 -19.86 5.22
C TRP A 40 15.54 -19.68 4.17
N GLN A 41 14.81 -20.75 3.80
CA GLN A 41 13.70 -20.64 2.85
C GLN A 41 12.55 -19.82 3.42
N LEU A 42 12.27 -20.00 4.71
CA LEU A 42 11.28 -19.19 5.42
C LEU A 42 11.68 -17.72 5.42
N LEU A 43 12.92 -17.41 5.79
CA LEU A 43 13.44 -16.03 5.80
C LEU A 43 13.37 -15.38 4.41
N CYS A 44 13.73 -16.10 3.35
CA CYS A 44 13.61 -15.59 1.99
C CYS A 44 12.16 -15.30 1.60
N ALA A 45 11.21 -16.16 1.98
CA ALA A 45 9.80 -15.97 1.66
C ALA A 45 9.18 -14.80 2.44
N GLU A 46 9.52 -14.66 3.71
CA GLU A 46 9.15 -13.52 4.55
C GLU A 46 9.72 -12.21 3.99
N TRP A 47 11.00 -12.20 3.62
CA TRP A 47 11.63 -11.02 3.02
C TRP A 47 10.97 -10.61 1.69
N LEU A 48 10.64 -11.58 0.82
CA LEU A 48 9.92 -11.30 -0.41
C LEU A 48 8.52 -10.73 -0.14
N TYR A 49 7.86 -11.18 0.92
CA TYR A 49 6.56 -10.66 1.35
C TYR A 49 6.63 -9.20 1.78
N ASP A 50 7.61 -8.87 2.62
CA ASP A 50 7.82 -7.49 3.09
C ASP A 50 8.16 -6.54 1.93
N VAL A 51 9.01 -6.97 0.99
CA VAL A 51 9.34 -6.18 -0.19
C VAL A 51 8.12 -5.96 -1.08
N ALA A 52 7.27 -6.98 -1.27
CA ALA A 52 6.05 -6.84 -2.04
C ALA A 52 5.06 -5.86 -1.38
N LEU A 53 4.96 -5.88 -0.05
CA LEU A 53 4.15 -4.93 0.71
C LEU A 53 4.65 -3.49 0.48
N LEU A 54 5.94 -3.25 0.70
CA LEU A 54 6.58 -1.95 0.51
C LEU A 54 6.42 -1.42 -0.91
N THR A 55 6.64 -2.26 -1.92
CA THR A 55 6.55 -1.87 -3.33
C THR A 55 5.14 -1.44 -3.70
N ASN A 56 4.12 -2.13 -3.19
CA ASN A 56 2.76 -1.73 -3.49
C ASN A 56 2.31 -0.50 -2.71
N ASP A 57 2.72 -0.34 -1.45
CA ASP A 57 2.46 0.89 -0.69
C ASP A 57 3.10 2.09 -1.39
N PHE A 58 4.32 1.92 -1.90
CA PHE A 58 4.98 2.91 -2.74
C PHE A 58 4.20 3.18 -4.03
N ARG A 59 3.69 2.14 -4.71
CA ARG A 59 2.86 2.28 -5.92
C ARG A 59 1.57 3.04 -5.64
N LEU A 60 0.87 2.72 -4.55
CA LEU A 60 -0.36 3.42 -4.14
C LEU A 60 -0.07 4.88 -3.76
N TRP A 61 1.04 5.13 -3.08
CA TRP A 61 1.49 6.49 -2.78
C TRP A 61 1.76 7.28 -4.07
N MET A 62 2.48 6.69 -5.03
CA MET A 62 2.71 7.27 -6.35
C MET A 62 1.40 7.56 -7.10
N GLN A 63 0.45 6.62 -7.11
CA GLN A 63 -0.86 6.83 -7.76
C GLN A 63 -1.68 7.96 -7.12
N ARG A 64 -1.60 8.13 -5.79
CA ARG A 64 -2.24 9.26 -5.11
C ARG A 64 -1.56 10.58 -5.45
N LEU A 65 -0.23 10.57 -5.53
CA LEU A 65 0.56 11.75 -5.89
C LEU A 65 0.25 12.18 -7.33
N ASP A 66 0.21 11.23 -8.26
CA ASP A 66 -0.15 11.44 -9.67
C ASP A 66 -1.55 12.04 -9.80
N ARG A 67 -2.55 11.47 -9.12
CA ARG A 67 -3.92 12.01 -9.07
C ARG A 67 -3.97 13.44 -8.53
N HIS A 68 -3.14 13.78 -7.54
CA HIS A 68 -3.07 15.16 -7.03
C HIS A 68 -2.57 16.16 -8.08
N PHE A 69 -1.73 15.74 -9.02
CA PHE A 69 -1.31 16.56 -10.14
C PHE A 69 -2.40 16.68 -11.20
N ASP A 70 -3.07 15.58 -11.57
CA ASP A 70 -4.23 15.61 -12.48
C ASP A 70 -5.36 16.53 -11.99
N THR A 71 -5.64 16.51 -10.68
CA THR A 71 -6.71 17.33 -10.10
C THR A 71 -6.35 18.83 -10.12
N ARG A 72 -5.06 19.17 -10.02
CA ARG A 72 -4.59 20.57 -10.09
C ARG A 72 -4.64 21.14 -11.50
N GLU A 73 -4.43 20.33 -12.53
CA GLU A 73 -4.60 20.76 -13.91
C GLU A 73 -6.08 21.01 -14.23
N GLY A 74 -6.99 20.14 -13.77
CA GLY A 74 -8.43 20.32 -13.94
C GLY A 74 -8.97 21.64 -13.37
N ASP A 75 -8.51 22.07 -12.19
CA ASP A 75 -8.93 23.34 -11.57
C ASP A 75 -8.38 24.58 -12.30
N VAL A 76 -7.18 24.49 -12.89
CA VAL A 76 -6.58 25.59 -13.66
C VAL A 76 -7.30 25.78 -15.01
N PHE A 77 -7.71 24.68 -15.66
CA PHE A 77 -8.49 24.75 -16.89
C PHE A 77 -9.93 25.20 -16.66
N HIS A 78 -10.56 24.81 -15.53
CA HIS A 78 -11.91 25.26 -15.22
C HIS A 78 -11.97 26.76 -14.89
N ARG A 79 -10.95 27.31 -14.20
CA ARG A 79 -10.86 28.76 -13.90
C ARG A 79 -10.60 29.61 -15.16
N ARG A 80 -9.88 29.10 -16.16
CA ARG A 80 -9.65 29.83 -17.43
C ARG A 80 -10.87 29.82 -18.37
N GLY A 81 -11.72 28.79 -18.32
CA GLY A 81 -12.94 28.72 -19.12
C GLY A 81 -14.05 29.66 -18.65
N SER A 82 -14.09 30.01 -17.36
CA SER A 82 -15.14 30.86 -16.78
C SER A 82 -14.88 32.36 -16.87
N SER A 83 -13.76 32.79 -17.47
CA SER A 83 -13.40 34.21 -17.59
C SER A 83 -13.64 34.80 -18.99
N LEU A 84 -14.28 34.05 -19.89
CA LEU A 84 -14.56 34.44 -21.28
C LEU A 84 -16.06 34.34 -21.65
N SER A 85 -16.97 34.55 -20.70
CA SER A 85 -18.40 34.78 -20.98
C SER A 85 -18.85 36.11 -20.41
#